data_AF-A0A6N9TMY2-F1
#
_entry.id   AF-A0A6N9TMY2-F1
#
_cell.length_a   1.000
_cell.length_b   1.000
_cell.length_c   1.000
_cell.angle_alpha   90.00
_cell.angle_beta   90.00
_cell.angle_gamma   90.00
#
_symmetry.space_group_name_H-M   'P 1'
#
loop_
_entity.id
_entity.type
_entity.pdbx_description
1 polymer ?
#
loop_
_entity_poly.entity_id
_entity_poly.type
_entity_poly.pdbx_seq_one_letter_code
_entity_poly.pdbx_strand_id
1 'polypeptide(L)'
;MVGVAAPLLDYAEPVLEASSCRRDRACFKARLETAADLSPLLPYANARVKVLTHDPEEPVLVFRHEGYRVALRPHEVAVGVVADLEEGRAAVRRVVDLLNDLWARRNEIPP
;
A
#
# COMPACT_ATOMS: atom_id res chain seq x y z
N MET A 1 -19.65 -5.94 21.91
CA MET A 1 -19.28 -4.68 21.24
C MET A 1 -17.86 -4.86 20.72
N VAL A 2 -17.68 -5.23 19.46
CA VAL A 2 -16.33 -5.30 18.86
C VAL A 2 -15.92 -3.85 18.64
N GLY A 3 -15.03 -3.34 19.48
CA GLY A 3 -14.44 -2.03 19.27
C GLY A 3 -13.73 -2.08 17.91
N VAL A 4 -14.27 -1.38 16.92
CA VAL A 4 -13.59 -1.22 15.63
C VAL A 4 -12.31 -0.47 15.94
N ALA A 5 -11.17 -1.15 15.83
CA ALA A 5 -9.88 -0.51 15.99
C ALA A 5 -9.84 0.70 15.04
N ALA A 6 -9.40 1.86 15.54
CA ALA A 6 -9.24 3.03 14.70
C ALA A 6 -8.37 2.67 13.48
N PRO A 7 -8.73 3.15 12.27
CA PRO A 7 -7.93 2.89 11.08
C PRO A 7 -6.50 3.40 11.31
N LEU A 8 -5.51 2.61 10.87
CA LEU A 8 -4.11 3.00 10.94
C LEU A 8 -3.80 4.10 9.91
N LEU A 9 -4.50 4.05 8.78
CA LEU A 9 -4.34 4.96 7.66
C LEU A 9 -5.62 5.74 7.42
N ASP A 10 -5.53 7.06 7.58
CA ASP A 10 -6.46 7.98 6.97
C ASP A 10 -6.16 8.09 5.47
N TYR A 11 -7.20 7.94 4.65
CA TYR A 11 -7.06 8.14 3.22
C TYR A 11 -6.85 9.62 2.91
N ALA A 12 -5.67 9.95 2.38
CA ALA A 12 -5.40 11.25 1.77
C ALA A 12 -5.40 11.15 0.24
N GLU A 13 -5.46 12.29 -0.45
CA GLU A 13 -5.36 12.31 -1.91
C GLU A 13 -3.95 11.89 -2.36
N PRO A 14 -3.83 10.82 -3.18
CA PRO A 14 -2.53 10.41 -3.67
C PRO A 14 -2.03 11.37 -4.75
N VAL A 15 -0.72 11.62 -4.74
CA VAL A 15 -0.02 12.37 -5.78
C VAL A 15 0.37 11.42 -6.91
N LEU A 16 0.12 11.81 -8.16
CA LEU A 16 0.62 11.06 -9.30
C LEU A 16 2.02 11.50 -9.68
N GLU A 17 2.92 10.53 -9.76
CA GLU A 17 4.26 10.70 -10.27
C GLU A 17 4.38 10.00 -11.63
N ALA A 18 4.77 10.75 -12.66
CA ALA A 18 5.03 10.19 -13.99
C ALA A 18 6.16 9.15 -13.88
N SER A 19 5.88 7.93 -14.32
CA SER A 19 6.87 6.87 -14.40
C SER A 19 7.29 6.63 -15.83
N SER A 20 8.60 6.62 -16.07
CA SER A 20 9.22 6.38 -17.37
C SER A 20 9.09 4.92 -17.87
N CYS A 21 8.15 4.15 -17.32
CA CYS A 21 8.07 2.70 -17.52
C CYS A 21 7.63 2.28 -18.93
N ARG A 22 6.99 3.14 -19.73
CA ARG A 22 6.64 2.88 -21.15
C ARG A 22 6.58 4.14 -22.00
N ARG A 23 6.98 4.03 -23.27
CA ARG A 23 6.93 5.12 -24.28
C ARG A 23 5.58 5.19 -25.01
N ASP A 24 4.83 4.08 -25.02
CA ASP A 24 3.57 3.88 -25.75
C ASP A 24 2.32 4.30 -24.97
N ARG A 25 2.41 4.43 -23.63
CA ARG A 25 1.29 4.84 -22.77
C ARG A 25 1.80 5.65 -21.59
N ALA A 26 1.03 6.66 -21.19
CA ALA A 26 1.29 7.33 -19.93
C ALA A 26 1.18 6.32 -18.78
N CYS A 27 2.24 6.21 -18.00
CA CYS A 27 2.35 5.32 -16.87
C CYS A 27 2.63 6.18 -15.64
N PHE A 28 1.80 6.06 -14.63
CA PHE A 28 1.97 6.83 -13.40
C PHE A 28 2.13 5.89 -12.20
N LYS A 29 2.68 6.44 -11.13
CA LYS A 29 2.65 5.88 -9.79
C LYS A 29 1.80 6.81 -8.93
N ALA A 30 0.81 6.25 -8.25
CA ALA A 30 0.06 6.97 -7.24
C ALA A 30 0.77 6.80 -5.90
N ARG A 31 1.23 7.90 -5.31
CA ARG A 31 1.94 7.94 -4.03
C ARG A 31 1.05 8.58 -2.98
N LEU A 32 0.90 7.89 -1.86
CA LEU A 32 0.19 8.35 -0.68
C LEU A 32 1.19 8.49 0.46
N GLU A 33 1.38 9.71 0.97
CA GLU A 33 2.18 9.96 2.16
C GLU A 33 1.30 9.93 3.39
N THR A 34 1.80 9.36 4.48
CA THR A 34 1.07 9.25 5.75
C THR A 34 1.97 9.63 6.92
N ALA A 35 1.38 10.25 7.94
CA ALA A 35 2.07 10.51 9.20
C ALA A 35 2.15 9.26 10.10
N ALA A 36 1.32 8.24 9.83
CA ALA A 36 1.35 6.98 10.58
C ALA A 36 2.62 6.18 10.24
N ASP A 37 3.14 5.45 11.22
CA ASP A 37 4.22 4.48 11.01
C ASP A 37 3.63 3.11 10.64
N LEU A 38 3.89 2.67 9.40
CA LEU A 38 3.47 1.41 8.82
C LEU A 38 4.49 0.28 9.03
N SER A 39 5.68 0.58 9.57
CA SER A 39 6.68 -0.43 9.93
C SER A 39 6.13 -1.60 10.75
N PRO A 40 5.32 -1.40 11.80
CA PRO A 40 4.74 -2.52 12.55
C PRO A 40 3.73 -3.35 11.76
N LEU A 41 3.21 -2.84 10.63
CA LEU A 41 2.28 -3.57 9.77
C LEU A 41 3.00 -4.45 8.73
N LEU A 42 4.25 -4.13 8.38
CA LEU A 42 5.05 -4.88 7.41
C LEU A 42 5.08 -6.41 7.64
N PRO A 43 5.36 -6.94 8.86
CA PRO A 43 5.41 -8.39 9.07
C PRO A 43 4.05 -9.06 8.82
N TYR A 44 2.96 -8.45 9.30
CA TYR A 44 1.61 -8.99 9.09
C TYR A 44 1.18 -8.95 7.62
N ALA A 45 1.54 -7.89 6.91
CA ALA A 45 1.31 -7.80 5.47
C ALA A 45 2.12 -8.87 4.73
N ASN A 46 3.40 -9.04 5.05
CA ASN A 46 4.29 -10.05 4.48
C ASN A 46 3.71 -11.48 4.59
N ALA A 47 2.99 -11.80 5.66
CA ALA A 47 2.35 -13.09 5.85
C ALA A 47 1.07 -13.32 4.99
N ARG A 48 0.43 -12.25 4.49
CA ARG A 48 -0.90 -12.32 3.84
C ARG A 48 -0.90 -11.91 2.37
N VAL A 49 0.06 -11.13 1.91
CA VAL A 49 0.11 -10.63 0.53
C VAL A 49 1.04 -11.47 -0.35
N LYS A 50 0.87 -11.38 -1.67
CA LYS A 50 1.82 -11.98 -2.62
C LYS A 50 3.06 -11.10 -2.74
N VAL A 51 4.01 -11.33 -1.86
CA VAL A 51 5.28 -10.59 -1.75
C VAL A 51 6.08 -10.76 -3.03
N LEU A 52 6.59 -9.65 -3.55
CA LEU A 52 7.55 -9.61 -4.66
C LEU A 52 8.96 -9.39 -4.13
N THR A 53 9.10 -8.50 -3.15
CA THR A 53 10.38 -8.13 -2.54
C THR A 53 10.11 -7.67 -1.13
N HIS A 54 10.86 -8.19 -0.17
CA HIS A 54 10.91 -7.68 1.20
C HIS A 54 12.38 -7.55 1.54
N ASP A 55 12.79 -6.33 1.89
CA ASP A 55 14.14 -6.11 2.38
C ASP A 55 14.10 -6.12 3.91
N PRO A 56 14.91 -6.94 4.61
CA PRO A 56 14.97 -6.90 6.06
C PRO A 56 15.84 -5.75 6.59
N GLU A 57 16.69 -5.16 5.75
CA GLU A 57 17.58 -4.06 6.12
C GLU A 57 16.93 -2.69 5.89
N GLU A 58 16.01 -2.59 4.92
CA GLU A 58 15.14 -1.44 4.71
C GLU A 58 13.67 -1.81 4.95
N PRO A 59 12.87 -1.03 5.70
CA PRO A 59 11.46 -1.34 5.99
C PRO A 59 10.55 -1.14 4.77
N VAL A 60 10.79 -1.91 3.70
CA VAL A 60 10.14 -1.82 2.41
C VAL A 60 9.55 -3.17 2.04
N LEU A 61 8.23 -3.22 1.92
CA LEU A 61 7.50 -4.38 1.43
C LEU A 61 6.89 -4.07 0.08
N VAL A 62 7.32 -4.79 -0.95
CA VAL A 62 6.76 -4.71 -2.30
C VAL A 62 5.95 -5.95 -2.58
N PHE A 63 4.68 -5.79 -2.93
CA PHE A 63 3.77 -6.91 -3.19
C PHE A 63 2.86 -6.63 -4.39
N ARG A 64 2.12 -7.65 -4.85
CA ARG A 64 1.02 -7.46 -5.80
C ARG A 64 -0.33 -7.53 -5.11
N HIS A 65 -1.20 -6.60 -5.47
CA HIS A 65 -2.59 -6.59 -5.04
C HIS A 65 -3.48 -6.18 -6.22
N GLU A 66 -4.48 -7.02 -6.54
CA GLU A 66 -5.43 -6.79 -7.65
C GLU A 66 -4.77 -6.43 -9.00
N GLY A 67 -3.58 -6.96 -9.28
CA GLY A 67 -2.83 -6.68 -10.51
C GLY A 67 -1.88 -5.48 -10.42
N TYR A 68 -2.01 -4.63 -9.39
CA TYR A 68 -1.11 -3.52 -9.13
C TYR A 68 0.13 -3.97 -8.34
N ARG A 69 1.26 -3.31 -8.59
CA ARG A 69 2.46 -3.39 -7.76
C ARG A 69 2.35 -2.31 -6.69
N VAL A 70 2.38 -2.75 -5.44
CA VAL A 70 2.31 -1.89 -4.26
C VAL A 70 3.65 -1.91 -3.58
N ALA A 71 4.19 -0.74 -3.25
CA ALA A 71 5.36 -0.57 -2.41
C ALA A 71 4.92 0.12 -1.12
N LEU A 72 5.11 -0.58 0.00
CA LEU A 72 4.79 -0.13 1.34
C LEU A 72 6.08 0.23 2.05
N ARG A 73 6.15 1.46 2.57
CA ARG A 73 7.25 2.02 3.35
C ARG A 73 6.69 2.56 4.67
N PRO A 74 7.53 2.91 5.66
CA PRO A 74 7.06 3.34 6.98
C PRO A 74 6.05 4.49 6.94
N HIS A 75 6.23 5.45 6.03
CA HIS A 75 5.39 6.66 5.96
C HIS A 75 4.79 6.89 4.57
N GLU A 76 4.79 5.86 3.72
CA GLU A 76 4.41 6.01 2.33
C GLU A 76 3.84 4.71 1.76
N VAL A 77 2.79 4.84 0.95
CA VAL A 77 2.23 3.79 0.11
C VAL A 77 2.31 4.24 -1.34
N ALA A 78 3.01 3.49 -2.18
CA ALA A 78 3.10 3.76 -3.61
C ALA A 78 2.45 2.62 -4.41
N VAL A 79 1.56 2.96 -5.34
CA VAL A 79 0.86 2.02 -6.21
C VAL A 79 1.21 2.31 -7.66
N GLY A 80 1.67 1.30 -8.39
CA GLY A 80 1.96 1.42 -9.81
C GLY A 80 1.83 0.09 -10.54
N VAL A 81 1.71 0.06 -11.86
CA VAL A 81 1.55 1.20 -12.76
C VAL A 81 0.06 1.47 -12.96
N VAL A 82 -0.36 2.74 -12.88
CA VAL A 82 -1.73 3.18 -13.16
C VAL A 82 -1.75 4.09 -14.40
N ALA A 83 -2.89 4.15 -15.11
CA ALA A 83 -3.03 4.92 -16.34
C ALA A 83 -3.37 6.40 -16.11
N ASP A 84 -4.08 6.71 -15.02
CA ASP A 84 -4.52 8.07 -14.69
C ASP A 84 -4.78 8.23 -13.18
N LEU A 85 -5.23 9.43 -12.78
CA LEU A 85 -5.45 9.80 -11.38
C LEU A 85 -6.63 9.06 -10.78
N GLU A 86 -7.65 8.77 -11.57
CA GLU A 86 -8.86 8.11 -11.09
C GLU A 86 -8.57 6.64 -10.79
N GLU A 87 -7.86 5.96 -11.70
CA GLU A 87 -7.33 4.62 -11.47
C GLU A 87 -6.36 4.60 -10.29
N GLY A 88 -5.46 5.59 -10.20
CA GLY A 88 -4.56 5.78 -9.07
C GLY A 88 -5.28 5.89 -7.73
N ARG A 89 -6.31 6.74 -7.65
CA ARG A 89 -7.13 6.94 -6.45
C ARG A 89 -7.86 5.66 -6.05
N ALA A 90 -8.48 4.98 -7.02
CA ALA A 90 -9.20 3.73 -6.77
C ALA A 90 -8.25 2.65 -6.26
N ALA A 91 -7.09 2.47 -6.91
CA ALA A 91 -6.11 1.47 -6.52
C ALA A 91 -5.51 1.76 -5.13
N VAL A 92 -5.14 3.01 -4.85
CA VAL A 92 -4.68 3.43 -3.51
C VAL A 92 -5.75 3.18 -2.45
N ARG A 93 -7.02 3.49 -2.75
CA ARG A 93 -8.12 3.27 -1.80
C ARG A 93 -8.26 1.79 -1.43
N ARG A 94 -8.21 0.89 -2.42
CA ARG A 94 -8.25 -0.56 -2.20
C ARG A 94 -7.09 -1.04 -1.33
N VAL A 95 -5.90 -0.51 -1.57
CA VAL A 95 -4.71 -0.83 -0.76
C VAL A 95 -4.89 -0.32 0.67
N VAL A 96 -5.35 0.93 0.88
CA VAL A 96 -5.61 1.47 2.22
C VAL A 96 -6.64 0.63 2.97
N ASP A 97 -7.73 0.24 2.30
CA ASP A 97 -8.76 -0.62 2.90
C ASP A 97 -8.18 -1.99 3.31
N LEU A 98 -7.33 -2.60 2.47
CA LEU A 98 -6.59 -3.83 2.80
C LEU A 98 -5.69 -3.64 4.02
N LEU A 99 -4.88 -2.58 4.05
CA LEU A 99 -3.94 -2.33 5.14
C LEU A 99 -4.69 -2.08 6.46
N ASN A 100 -5.81 -1.35 6.42
CA ASN A 100 -6.66 -1.13 7.58
C ASN A 100 -7.34 -2.43 8.07
N ASP A 101 -7.79 -3.31 7.16
CA ASP A 101 -8.31 -4.64 7.53
C ASP A 101 -7.23 -5.50 8.19
N LEU A 102 -6.04 -5.57 7.59
CA LEU A 102 -4.88 -6.28 8.16
C LEU A 102 -4.53 -5.72 9.55
N TRP A 103 -4.55 -4.40 9.72
CA TRP A 103 -4.30 -3.78 11.01
C TRP A 103 -5.37 -4.16 12.04
N ALA A 104 -6.65 -4.05 11.69
CA ALA A 104 -7.75 -4.39 12.59
C ALA A 104 -7.68 -5.86 13.03
N ARG A 105 -7.23 -6.74 12.14
CA ARG A 105 -7.14 -8.20 12.35
C ARG A 105 -5.76 -8.70 12.74
N ARG A 106 -4.79 -7.81 13.00
CA ARG A 106 -3.39 -8.18 13.31
C ARG A 106 -3.26 -9.18 14.47
N ASN A 107 -4.18 -9.15 15.44
CA ASN A 107 -4.19 -10.10 16.57
C ASN A 107 -4.64 -11.52 16.17
N GLU A 108 -5.25 -11.70 15.00
CA GLU A 108 -5.65 -13.00 14.43
C GLU A 108 -4.62 -13.54 13.43
N ILE A 109 -3.63 -12.73 13.04
CA ILE A 109 -2.65 -13.06 12.01
C ILE A 109 -1.32 -13.34 12.72
N PRO A 110 -0.75 -14.55 12.61
CA PRO A 110 0.58 -14.79 13.13
C PRO A 110 1.57 -13.93 12.32
N PRO A 111 2.43 -13.13 13.00
CA PRO A 111 3.48 -12.36 12.34
C PRO A 111 4.56 -13.27 11.73
#